data_AF-A0A937ZRR7-F1
#
_entry.id   AF-A0A937ZRR7-F1
#
_cell.length_a   1.000
_cell.length_b   1.000
_cell.length_c   1.000
_cell.angle_alpha   90.00
_cell.angle_beta   90.00
_cell.angle_gamma   90.00
#
_symmetry.space_group_name_H-M   'P 1'
#
loop_
_entity.id
_entity.type
_entity.pdbx_description
1 polymer ?
#
loop_
_entity_poly.entity_id
_entity_poly.type
_entity_poly.pdbx_seq_one_letter_code
_entity_poly.pdbx_strand_id
1 'polypeptide(L)' 'MGLAGFTASLKDTAPPEGLGRPLASLWHVAKGDWDRAHTLAQEERNQTGAWVHAHLHRVEGDLS' A
#
# COMPACT_ATOMS: atom_id res chain seq x y z
N MET A 1 4.61 5.32 -12.14
CA MET A 1 3.52 4.46 -12.65
C MET A 1 2.20 5.23 -12.56
N GLY A 2 1.34 5.16 -13.58
CA GLY A 2 0.01 5.78 -13.55
C GLY A 2 -1.08 4.82 -13.03
N LEU A 3 -2.29 5.32 -12.80
CA LEU A 3 -3.41 4.57 -12.22
C LEU A 3 -3.78 3.30 -13.02
N ALA A 4 -3.82 3.39 -14.35
CA ALA A 4 -4.13 2.23 -15.20
C ALA A 4 -3.07 1.12 -15.05
N GLY A 5 -1.78 1.49 -14.98
CA GLY A 5 -0.68 0.56 -14.76
C GLY A 5 -0.73 -0.08 -13.37
N PHE A 6 -1.03 0.72 -12.34
CA PHE A 6 -1.22 0.20 -10.98
C PHE A 6 -2.40 -0.79 -10.90
N THR A 7 -3.54 -0.44 -11.52
CA THR A 7 -4.72 -1.30 -11.50
C THR A 7 -4.47 -2.61 -12.25
N ALA A 8 -3.75 -2.55 -13.38
CA ALA A 8 -3.37 -3.74 -14.12
C ALA A 8 -2.48 -4.69 -13.30
N SER A 9 -1.52 -4.14 -12.53
CA SER A 9 -0.60 -4.96 -11.72
C SER A 9 -1.26 -5.69 -10.55
N LEU A 10 -2.50 -5.37 -10.18
CA LEU A 10 -3.24 -6.11 -9.14
C LEU A 10 -3.54 -7.56 -9.52
N LYS A 11 -3.49 -7.88 -10.82
CA LYS A 11 -3.66 -9.24 -11.35
C LYS A 11 -2.44 -10.12 -11.11
N ASP A 12 -1.27 -9.53 -10.86
CA ASP A 12 -0.03 -10.25 -10.66
C ASP A 12 0.03 -10.84 -9.24
N THR A 13 0.94 -11.81 -9.06
CA THR A 13 1.19 -12.46 -7.76
C THR A 13 2.20 -11.71 -6.91
N ALA A 14 2.86 -10.69 -7.45
CA ALA A 14 3.83 -9.83 -6.77
C ALA A 14 3.70 -8.38 -7.28
N PRO A 15 4.02 -7.37 -6.46
CA PRO A 15 4.03 -5.98 -6.92
C PRO A 15 5.13 -5.76 -7.98
N PRO A 16 4.93 -4.82 -8.92
CA PRO A 16 5.96 -4.43 -9.87
C PRO A 16 7.29 -4.06 -9.20
N GLU A 17 8.40 -4.46 -9.81
CA GLU A 17 9.72 -4.06 -9.33
C GLU A 17 9.90 -2.53 -9.34
N GLY A 18 10.61 -2.00 -8.34
CA GLY A 18 10.84 -0.57 -8.20
C GLY A 18 9.61 0.24 -7.76
N LEU A 19 8.49 -0.42 -7.42
CA LEU A 19 7.35 0.26 -6.84
C LEU A 19 7.72 0.84 -5.47
N GLY A 20 7.57 2.16 -5.30
CA GLY A 20 7.83 2.82 -4.03
C GLY A 20 6.92 2.29 -2.91
N ARG A 21 7.41 2.31 -1.66
CA ARG A 21 6.71 1.73 -0.50
C ARG A 21 5.25 2.17 -0.35
N PRO A 22 4.86 3.45 -0.56
CA PRO A 22 3.45 3.85 -0.47
C PRO A 22 2.53 3.12 -1.45
N LEU A 23 2.96 2.98 -2.71
CA LEU A 23 2.18 2.27 -3.72
C LEU A 23 2.22 0.76 -3.49
N ALA A 24 3.37 0.22 -3.05
CA ALA A 24 3.46 -1.20 -2.68
C ALA A 24 2.52 -1.52 -1.50
N SER A 25 2.40 -0.63 -0.51
CA SER A 25 1.45 -0.75 0.59
C SER A 25 0.01 -0.86 0.08
N LEU A 26 -0.43 0.08 -0.78
CA LEU A 26 -1.77 0.02 -1.38
C LEU A 26 -1.99 -1.21 -2.27
N TRP A 27 -0.94 -1.72 -2.92
CA TRP A 27 -1.00 -2.96 -3.68
C TRP A 27 -1.29 -4.14 -2.75
N HIS A 28 -0.61 -4.24 -1.62
CA HIS A 28 -0.84 -5.30 -0.62
C HIS A 28 -2.24 -5.21 0.03
N VAL A 29 -2.76 -4.00 0.28
CA VAL A 29 -4.17 -3.80 0.70
C VAL A 29 -5.13 -4.44 -0.30
N ALA A 30 -4.93 -4.19 -1.60
CA ALA A 30 -5.78 -4.76 -2.64
C ALA A 30 -5.64 -6.29 -2.77
N LYS A 31 -4.57 -6.90 -2.24
CA LYS A 31 -4.42 -8.36 -2.11
C LYS A 31 -4.97 -8.92 -0.79
N GLY A 32 -5.41 -8.06 0.14
CA GLY A 32 -5.86 -8.44 1.48
C GLY A 32 -4.73 -8.70 2.48
N ASP A 33 -3.49 -8.32 2.15
CA ASP A 33 -2.31 -8.48 3.01
C ASP A 33 -2.05 -7.19 3.81
N TRP A 34 -2.87 -7.00 4.85
CA TRP A 34 -2.89 -5.78 5.66
C TRP A 34 -1.62 -5.58 6.48
N ASP A 35 -1.07 -6.64 7.08
CA ASP A 35 0.17 -6.57 7.87
C ASP A 35 1.35 -6.06 7.03
N ARG A 36 1.50 -6.58 5.82
CA ARG A 36 2.55 -6.12 4.90
C ARG A 36 2.30 -4.69 4.46
N ALA A 37 1.03 -4.32 4.22
CA ALA A 37 0.68 -2.96 3.85
C ALA A 37 1.02 -1.94 4.94
N HIS A 38 0.69 -2.23 6.21
CA HIS A 38 1.05 -1.41 7.36
C HIS A 38 2.56 -1.29 7.54
N THR A 39 3.27 -2.41 7.45
CA THR A 39 4.75 -2.43 7.54
C THR A 39 5.38 -1.49 6.52
N LEU A 40 4.95 -1.57 5.25
CA LEU A 40 5.49 -0.73 4.18
C LEU A 40 5.14 0.75 4.36
N ALA A 41 3.92 1.06 4.79
CA ALA A 41 3.51 2.45 5.07
C ALA A 41 4.30 3.04 6.25
N GLN A 42 4.53 2.25 7.30
CA GLN A 42 5.28 2.66 8.49
C GLN A 42 6.78 2.84 8.22
N GLU A 43 7.38 2.00 7.36
CA GLU A 43 8.78 2.13 6.95
C GLU A 43 9.05 3.37 6.10
N GLU A 44 8.03 3.88 5.40
CA GLU A 44 8.13 5.13 4.66
C GLU A 44 8.00 6.33 5.61
N ARG A 45 9.11 6.71 6.24
CA ARG A 45 9.19 7.75 7.28
C ARG A 45 9.09 9.18 6.74
N ASN A 46 8.08 9.45 5.93
CA ASN A 46 7.74 10.76 5.42
C ASN A 46 6.23 10.99 5.43
N GLN A 47 5.80 12.16 4.97
CA GLN A 47 4.40 12.54 4.93
C GLN A 47 3.53 11.58 4.10
N THR A 48 4.04 11.07 2.98
CA THR A 48 3.30 10.14 2.12
C THR A 48 3.05 8.82 2.83
N GLY A 49 4.05 8.25 3.51
CA GLY A 49 3.88 7.04 4.31
C GLY A 49 2.87 7.22 5.44
N ALA A 50 2.95 8.34 6.16
CA ALA A 50 2.00 8.68 7.21
C ALA A 50 0.54 8.80 6.69
N TRP A 51 0.35 9.40 5.51
CA TRP A 51 -0.98 9.50 4.90
C TRP A 51 -1.53 8.15 4.45
N VAL A 52 -0.70 7.30 3.85
CA VAL A 52 -1.12 5.94 3.48
C VAL A 52 -1.47 5.15 4.73
N HIS A 53 -0.65 5.21 5.79
CA HIS A 53 -0.92 4.52 7.05
C HIS A 53 -2.26 4.97 7.67
N ALA A 54 -2.50 6.27 7.76
CA ALA A 54 -3.78 6.82 8.25
C ALA A 54 -4.97 6.40 7.37
N HIS A 55 -4.78 6.32 6.04
CA HIS A 55 -5.80 5.80 5.14
C HIS A 55 -6.10 4.32 5.40
N LEU A 56 -5.09 3.50 5.70
CA LEU A 56 -5.29 2.07 5.94
C LEU A 56 -6.16 1.84 7.18
N HIS A 57 -5.83 2.47 8.31
CA HIS A 57 -6.67 2.44 9.52
C HIS A 57 -8.10 2.89 9.22
N ARG A 58 -8.27 3.96 8.42
CA ARG A 58 -9.59 4.45 8.04
C ARG A 58 -10.40 3.43 7.24
N VAL A 59 -9.78 2.61 6.40
CA VAL A 59 -10.46 1.61 5.55
C VAL A 59 -10.69 0.32 6.32
N GLU A 60 -9.69 -0.17 7.05
CA GLU A 60 -9.76 -1.39 7.86
C GLU A 60 -10.79 -1.25 9.00
N GLY A 61 -10.99 -0.02 9.48
CA GLY A 61 -11.92 0.29 10.56
C GLY A 61 -11.33 0.09 11.96
N ASP A 62 -10.02 -0.17 12.05
CA ASP A 62 -9.30 -0.29 13.31
C ASP A 62 -8.59 1.03 13.69
N LEU A 63 -8.58 1.33 15.00
CA LEU A 63 -8.00 2.53 15.63
C LEU A 63 -6.63 2.24 16.29
N SER A 64 -5.97 1.15 15.91
CA SER A 64 -4.71 0.68 16.51
C SER A 64 -3.50 1.59 16.25
#